data_AF-A0A0U2WTK0-F1
#
_entry.id   AF-A0A0U2WTK0-F1
#
_cell.length_a   1.000
_cell.length_b   1.000
_cell.length_c   1.000
_cell.angle_alpha   90.00
_cell.angle_beta   90.00
_cell.angle_gamma   90.00
#
_symmetry.space_group_name_H-M   'P 1'
#
loop_
_entity.id
_entity.type
_entity.pdbx_description
1 polymer ?
#
loop_
_entity_poly.entity_id
_entity_poly.type
_entity_poly.pdbx_seq_one_letter_code
_entity_poly.pdbx_strand_id
1 'polypeptide(L)'
;MRVSIAELLHKVKPCGKIGEYLYQQLVDFNHSMKHPAWPKGEMWSLGDSPAISLLLDDHEYGYEYKPAPRITPDMYYVHDQTERKIRVYHYVDPRFTLEDMFAKLALNYGK
;
A
#
# COMPACT_ATOMS: atom_id res chain seq x y z
N MET A 1 -2.82 -1.07 -3.24
CA MET A 1 -1.78 -0.95 -4.28
C MET A 1 -1.17 -2.32 -4.53
N ARG A 2 -0.76 -2.68 -5.76
CA ARG A 2 -0.22 -4.03 -6.05
C ARG A 2 1.26 -3.95 -6.47
N VAL A 3 2.05 -4.91 -6.00
CA VAL A 3 3.46 -5.10 -6.37
C VAL A 3 3.73 -6.59 -6.62
N SER A 4 4.55 -6.91 -7.61
CA SER A 4 4.97 -8.30 -7.84
C SER A 4 6.11 -8.71 -6.91
N ILE A 5 6.19 -10.00 -6.58
CA ILE A 5 7.33 -10.52 -5.81
C ILE A 5 8.64 -10.38 -6.61
N ALA A 6 8.57 -10.46 -7.95
CA ALA A 6 9.70 -10.24 -8.84
C ALA A 6 10.25 -8.81 -8.74
N GLU A 7 9.39 -7.78 -8.69
CA GLU A 7 9.83 -6.40 -8.48
C GLU A 7 10.52 -6.22 -7.12
N LEU A 8 9.98 -6.83 -6.06
CA LEU A 8 10.59 -6.78 -4.73
C LEU A 8 11.95 -7.49 -4.73
N LEU A 9 12.06 -8.64 -5.38
CA LEU A 9 13.32 -9.36 -5.52
C LEU A 9 14.36 -8.54 -6.30
N HIS A 10 13.95 -7.90 -7.39
CA HIS A 10 14.86 -7.18 -8.28
C HIS A 10 15.25 -5.79 -7.75
N LYS A 11 14.29 -5.04 -7.19
CA LYS A 11 14.48 -3.63 -6.81
C LYS A 11 14.64 -3.40 -5.30
N VAL A 12 14.10 -4.27 -4.45
CA VAL A 12 14.14 -4.10 -2.99
C VAL A 12 15.24 -4.96 -2.36
N LYS A 13 15.25 -6.28 -2.59
CA LYS A 13 16.23 -7.20 -1.97
C LYS A 13 17.69 -6.75 -2.08
N PRO A 14 18.18 -6.16 -3.19
CA PRO A 14 19.59 -5.76 -3.30
C PRO A 14 19.97 -4.51 -2.49
N CYS A 15 19.00 -3.76 -1.94
CA CYS A 15 19.23 -2.49 -1.25
C CYS A 15 19.64 -2.68 0.22
N GLY A 16 20.84 -3.24 0.42
CA GLY A 16 21.46 -3.41 1.74
C GLY A 16 20.66 -4.30 2.69
N LYS A 17 20.97 -4.21 4.00
CA LYS A 17 20.33 -5.05 5.03
C LYS A 17 18.83 -4.82 5.13
N ILE A 18 18.36 -3.59 4.92
CA ILE A 18 16.93 -3.25 4.99
C ILE A 18 16.16 -3.86 3.82
N GLY A 19 16.69 -3.79 2.60
CA GLY A 19 16.08 -4.39 1.42
C GLY A 19 15.99 -5.91 1.53
N GLU A 20 17.07 -6.55 1.99
CA GLU A 20 17.09 -7.99 2.26
C GLU A 20 16.04 -8.40 3.30
N TYR A 21 15.96 -7.69 4.43
CA TYR A 21 14.97 -7.93 5.47
C TYR A 21 13.53 -7.82 4.94
N LEU A 22 13.21 -6.72 4.23
CA LEU A 22 11.86 -6.48 3.72
C LEU A 22 11.39 -7.56 2.73
N TYR A 23 12.30 -8.06 1.90
CA TYR A 23 11.98 -9.16 0.99
C TYR A 23 11.85 -10.49 1.73
N GLN A 24 12.82 -10.83 2.59
CA GLN A 24 12.84 -12.14 3.26
C GLN A 24 11.65 -12.33 4.19
N GLN A 25 11.28 -11.32 4.97
CA GLN A 25 10.11 -11.41 5.86
C GLN A 25 8.79 -11.66 5.10
N LEU A 26 8.65 -11.11 3.89
CA LEU A 26 7.49 -11.37 3.03
C LEU A 26 7.48 -12.80 2.49
N VAL A 27 8.65 -13.32 2.10
CA VAL A 27 8.79 -14.72 1.65
C VAL A 27 8.52 -15.70 2.80
N ASP A 28 9.08 -15.44 3.98
CA ASP A 28 8.86 -16.27 5.17
C ASP A 28 7.38 -16.26 5.58
N PHE A 29 6.75 -15.09 5.54
CA PHE A 29 5.32 -14.96 5.79
C PHE A 29 4.51 -15.78 4.77
N ASN A 30 4.82 -15.67 3.48
CA ASN A 30 4.18 -16.47 2.42
C ASN A 30 4.25 -17.97 2.69
N HIS A 31 5.42 -18.47 3.09
CA HIS A 31 5.60 -19.89 3.40
C HIS A 31 4.91 -20.33 4.71
N SER A 32 4.77 -19.42 5.67
CA SER A 32 4.08 -19.71 6.95
C SER A 32 2.57 -19.85 6.79
N MET A 33 1.99 -19.19 5.78
CA MET A 33 0.57 -19.18 5.54
C MET A 33 0.10 -20.47 4.86
N LYS A 34 -0.88 -21.14 5.49
CA LYS A 34 -1.45 -22.41 5.01
C LYS A 34 -2.80 -22.24 4.30
N HIS A 35 -3.17 -21.02 3.94
CA HIS A 35 -4.48 -20.75 3.37
C HIS A 35 -4.46 -20.94 1.83
N PRO A 36 -5.33 -21.77 1.26
CA PRO A 36 -5.23 -22.19 -0.15
C PRO A 36 -5.43 -21.04 -1.16
N ALA A 37 -6.10 -19.96 -0.75
CA ALA A 37 -6.35 -18.79 -1.61
C ALA A 37 -5.52 -17.55 -1.25
N TRP A 38 -4.69 -17.61 -0.19
CA TRP A 38 -3.93 -16.45 0.27
C TRP A 38 -2.68 -16.87 1.07
N PRO A 39 -1.51 -16.26 0.84
CA PRO A 39 -1.25 -15.14 -0.07
C PRO A 39 -1.27 -15.54 -1.56
N LYS A 40 -1.36 -14.54 -2.44
CA LYS A 40 -1.33 -14.75 -3.89
C LYS A 40 0.13 -14.99 -4.31
N GLY A 41 0.35 -16.01 -5.15
CA GLY A 41 1.71 -16.53 -5.42
C GLY A 41 2.70 -15.53 -6.02
N GLU A 42 2.27 -14.65 -6.92
CA GLU A 42 3.17 -13.77 -7.70
C GLU A 42 3.12 -12.30 -7.27
N MET A 43 2.25 -11.94 -6.33
CA MET A 43 1.99 -10.55 -6.00
C MET A 43 1.52 -10.34 -4.58
N TRP A 44 1.75 -9.12 -4.10
CA TRP A 44 1.21 -8.63 -2.84
C TRP A 44 0.41 -7.36 -3.03
N SER A 45 -0.60 -7.18 -2.17
CA SER A 45 -1.34 -5.94 -2.06
C SER A 45 -0.83 -5.16 -0.86
N LEU A 46 -0.20 -4.01 -1.11
CA LEU A 46 0.19 -3.05 -0.09
C LEU A 46 -1.03 -2.16 0.21
N GLY A 47 -1.71 -2.45 1.31
CA GLY A 47 -3.03 -1.89 1.65
C GLY A 47 -2.98 -0.51 2.30
N ASP A 48 -1.95 -0.24 3.08
CA ASP A 48 -1.66 1.03 3.77
C ASP A 48 -0.98 2.06 2.87
N SER A 49 -0.17 1.59 1.93
CA SER A 49 0.64 2.40 1.02
C SER A 49 -0.12 3.44 0.17
N PRO A 50 -1.40 3.25 -0.21
CA PRO A 50 -2.20 4.33 -0.80
C PRO A 50 -2.28 5.60 0.05
N ALA A 51 -2.27 5.50 1.38
CA ALA A 51 -2.26 6.70 2.23
C ALA A 51 -0.96 7.50 2.07
N ILE A 52 0.18 6.81 1.94
CA ILE A 52 1.48 7.44 1.65
C ILE A 52 1.48 8.06 0.26
N SER A 53 0.89 7.38 -0.73
CA SER A 53 0.71 7.93 -2.09
C SER A 53 0.07 9.31 -2.06
N LEU A 54 -1.01 9.46 -1.27
CA LEU A 54 -1.77 10.71 -1.14
C LEU A 54 -1.07 11.80 -0.31
N LEU A 55 -0.03 11.44 0.46
CA LEU A 55 0.85 12.41 1.13
C LEU A 55 1.92 12.96 0.16
N LEU A 56 2.34 12.15 -0.82
CA LEU A 56 3.32 12.53 -1.83
C LEU A 56 2.67 13.32 -2.99
N ASP A 57 1.48 12.90 -3.41
CA ASP A 57 0.69 13.51 -4.47
C ASP A 57 -0.80 13.44 -4.11
N ASP A 58 -1.42 14.62 -4.01
CA ASP A 58 -2.84 14.83 -3.72
C ASP A 58 -3.77 13.98 -4.60
N HIS A 59 -3.35 13.68 -5.84
CA HIS A 59 -4.21 13.09 -6.87
C HIS A 59 -5.48 13.89 -7.08
N GLU A 60 -5.32 15.17 -7.44
CA GLU A 60 -6.45 16.04 -7.76
C GLU A 60 -7.36 15.38 -8.81
N TYR A 61 -8.67 15.57 -8.66
CA TYR A 61 -9.71 14.97 -9.52
C TYR A 61 -9.82 13.43 -9.45
N GLY A 62 -8.97 12.74 -8.68
CA GLY A 62 -9.01 11.29 -8.44
C GLY A 62 -9.99 10.86 -7.34
N TYR A 63 -10.72 11.80 -6.75
CA TYR A 63 -11.61 11.59 -5.62
C TYR A 63 -12.95 12.30 -5.79
N GLU A 64 -13.94 11.80 -5.07
CA GLU A 64 -15.20 12.49 -4.81
C GLU A 64 -15.29 12.94 -3.35
N TYR A 65 -15.97 14.04 -3.08
CA TYR A 65 -16.31 14.43 -1.72
C TYR A 65 -17.57 13.69 -1.26
N LYS A 66 -17.45 12.90 -0.21
CA LYS A 66 -18.55 12.17 0.42
C LYS A 66 -18.73 12.52 1.90
N PRO A 67 -19.96 12.46 2.44
CA PRO A 67 -20.19 12.43 3.88
C PRO A 67 -19.26 11.44 4.60
N ALA A 68 -18.59 11.89 5.66
CA ALA A 68 -17.80 11.01 6.49
C ALA A 68 -18.72 10.06 7.27
N PRO A 69 -18.56 8.73 7.18
CA PRO A 69 -19.34 7.84 8.02
C PRO A 69 -18.92 8.01 9.48
N ARG A 70 -19.88 7.84 10.40
CA ARG A 70 -19.61 7.74 11.84
C ARG A 70 -19.72 6.30 12.28
N ILE A 71 -18.82 5.87 13.16
CA ILE A 71 -18.89 4.56 13.80
C ILE A 71 -19.47 4.75 15.19
N THR A 72 -20.56 4.06 15.51
CA THR A 72 -21.19 4.12 16.84
C THR A 72 -20.40 3.27 17.85
N PRO A 73 -20.61 3.46 19.17
CA PRO A 73 -20.04 2.57 20.19
C PRO A 73 -20.40 1.09 19.98
N ASP A 74 -21.55 0.82 19.35
CA ASP A 74 -22.04 -0.52 19.01
C ASP A 74 -21.54 -1.03 17.65
N MET A 75 -20.52 -0.39 17.07
CA MET A 75 -19.84 -0.79 15.81
C MET A 75 -20.73 -0.72 14.55
N TYR A 76 -21.75 0.13 14.55
CA TYR A 76 -22.56 0.41 13.35
C TYR A 76 -22.01 1.58 12.55
N TYR A 77 -22.08 1.46 11.22
CA TYR A 77 -21.84 2.59 10.31
C TYR A 77 -23.09 3.45 10.18
N VAL A 78 -22.94 4.74 10.44
CA VAL A 78 -23.94 5.77 10.16
C VAL A 78 -23.48 6.57 8.94
N HIS A 79 -24.24 6.46 7.85
CA HIS A 79 -23.96 7.13 6.58
C HIS A 79 -24.64 8.52 6.50
N ASP A 80 -24.36 9.25 5.42
CA ASP A 80 -25.04 10.50 5.03
C ASP A 80 -25.05 11.60 6.10
N GLN A 81 -23.98 11.67 6.90
CA GLN A 81 -23.73 12.75 7.86
C GLN A 81 -23.50 14.09 7.14
N THR A 82 -23.88 15.21 7.74
CA THR A 82 -23.78 16.55 7.11
C THR A 82 -22.64 17.41 7.65
N GLU A 83 -22.00 16.97 8.73
CA GLU A 83 -21.07 17.74 9.56
C GLU A 83 -19.65 17.78 8.97
N ARG A 84 -19.24 16.71 8.28
CA ARG A 84 -17.89 16.57 7.73
C ARG A 84 -17.93 15.82 6.39
N LYS A 85 -17.24 16.39 5.39
CA LYS A 85 -16.93 15.70 4.14
C LYS A 85 -15.53 15.11 4.19
N ILE A 86 -15.33 14.00 3.50
CA ILE A 86 -14.04 13.37 3.25
C ILE A 86 -13.84 13.18 1.75
N ARG A 87 -12.57 13.09 1.34
CA ARG A 87 -12.20 12.67 -0.01
C ARG A 87 -12.22 11.14 -0.05
N VAL A 88 -13.01 10.59 -0.97
CA VAL A 88 -13.01 9.15 -1.27
C VAL A 88 -12.35 8.97 -2.61
N TYR A 89 -11.15 8.39 -2.58
CA TYR A 89 -10.34 8.17 -3.77
C TYR A 89 -10.75 6.89 -4.49
N HIS A 90 -10.92 6.99 -5.81
CA HIS A 90 -11.17 5.84 -6.68
C HIS A 90 -9.89 5.35 -7.38
N TYR A 91 -8.87 6.20 -7.40
CA TYR A 91 -7.59 5.93 -8.01
C TYR A 91 -6.48 6.60 -7.21
N VAL A 92 -5.34 5.92 -7.14
CA VAL A 92 -4.04 6.46 -6.75
C VAL A 92 -3.03 5.84 -7.70
N ASP A 93 -2.02 6.59 -8.14
CA ASP A 93 -0.98 6.11 -9.05
C ASP A 93 -0.02 5.18 -8.28
N PRO A 94 -0.13 3.85 -8.52
CA PRO A 94 0.73 2.90 -7.84
C PRO A 94 2.16 2.92 -8.37
N ARG A 95 2.36 3.33 -9.63
CA ARG A 95 3.69 3.34 -10.25
C ARG A 95 4.53 4.48 -9.71
N PHE A 96 3.96 5.69 -9.62
CA PHE A 96 4.66 6.82 -9.01
C PHE A 96 5.14 6.48 -7.60
N THR A 97 4.25 5.92 -6.76
CA THR A 97 4.58 5.60 -5.37
C THR A 97 5.59 4.46 -5.24
N LEU A 98 5.44 3.38 -6.01
CA LEU A 98 6.35 2.24 -5.95
C LEU A 98 7.73 2.59 -6.51
N GLU A 99 7.81 3.30 -7.64
CA GLU A 99 9.10 3.69 -8.22
C GLU A 99 9.82 4.73 -7.34
N ASP A 100 9.10 5.65 -6.70
CA ASP A 100 9.68 6.55 -5.69
C ASP A 100 10.24 5.76 -4.49
N MET A 101 9.51 4.78 -3.97
CA MET A 101 10.01 3.90 -2.90
C MET A 101 11.24 3.11 -3.34
N PHE A 102 11.22 2.50 -4.53
CA PHE A 102 12.35 1.74 -5.07
C PHE A 102 13.58 2.62 -5.28
N ALA A 103 13.40 3.82 -5.84
CA ALA A 103 14.47 4.78 -6.03
C ALA A 103 15.06 5.24 -4.69
N LYS A 104 14.22 5.54 -3.70
CA LYS A 104 14.69 5.91 -2.34
C LYS A 104 15.51 4.80 -1.69
N LEU A 105 15.08 3.54 -1.81
CA LEU A 105 15.85 2.41 -1.30
C LEU A 105 17.20 2.27 -2.03
N ALA A 106 17.19 2.35 -3.36
CA ALA A 106 18.41 2.23 -4.17
C ALA A 106 19.41 3.37 -3.90
N LEU A 107 18.95 4.62 -3.79
CA LEU A 107 19.84 5.77 -3.57
C LEU A 107 20.46 5.80 -2.17
N ASN A 108 19.76 5.29 -1.15
CA ASN A 108 20.24 5.36 0.24
C ASN A 108 20.93 4.08 0.71
N TYR A 109 20.59 2.93 0.11
CA TYR A 109 21.05 1.61 0.57
C TYR A 109 21.47 0.67 -0.57
N GLY A 110 21.34 1.10 -1.83
CA GLY A 110 21.88 0.38 -2.97
C GLY A 110 23.40 0.35 -2.92
N LYS A 111 23.97 -0.71 -3.51
CA LYS A 111 25.43 -0.86 -3.64
C LYS A 111 25.99 0.09 -4.68
#